data_AF-F4G6M7-F1
#
_entry.id   AF-F4G6M7-F1
#
_cell.length_a   1.000
_cell.length_b   1.000
_cell.length_c   1.000
_cell.angle_alpha   90.00
_cell.angle_beta   90.00
_cell.angle_gamma   90.00
#
_symmetry.space_group_name_H-M   'P 1'
#
loop_
_entity.id
_entity.type
_entity.pdbx_description
1 polymer ?
#
loop_
_entity_poly.entity_id
_entity_poly.type
_entity_poly.pdbx_seq_one_letter_code
_entity_poly.pdbx_strand_id
1 'polypeptide(L)'
;MPVKTNDELARIIGTPIESSRINSLLWFALAQSDKQFIDIHSISTFNRDELASFIKNIGNLSGGCQWAPVKLVPDTHLSWIEDSQRQSHWLTYQLVLHISASKEKAAQAGMHHQPLTNPSPPRHLTGRNLSIAYLDFFSAHYFSTIDEKINFIESLQLSWQNHTKTDRYFSWLNRNDASSRIEFFWEWLTKKNPEITHNRPFFKTYEGVLEFFDNPAFTESAKELFNKKANNMWAQKQRRENSKNKRQCNFVLAEKTISKLEKLAAKHHLTRTEIIELIINAEAEKETYIRERLSRRQLLLGSPEPTE
;
A
#
# COMPACT_ATOMS: atom_id res chain seq x y z
N MET A 1 7.20 -25.27 -14.26
CA MET A 1 8.20 -25.47 -15.35
C MET A 1 7.44 -25.75 -16.64
N PRO A 2 7.90 -25.22 -17.78
CA PRO A 2 7.24 -25.47 -19.05
C PRO A 2 7.34 -26.95 -19.46
N VAL A 3 6.23 -27.52 -19.96
CA VAL A 3 6.18 -28.89 -20.47
C VAL A 3 6.06 -28.84 -21.98
N LYS A 4 6.82 -29.67 -22.71
CA LYS A 4 6.67 -29.78 -24.16
C LYS A 4 5.47 -30.67 -24.49
N THR A 5 4.54 -30.16 -25.27
CA THR A 5 3.34 -30.84 -25.78
C THR A 5 3.33 -30.76 -27.31
N ASN A 6 2.82 -31.79 -27.98
CA ASN A 6 2.70 -31.85 -29.45
C ASN A 6 1.28 -32.23 -29.89
N ASP A 7 0.31 -31.90 -29.04
CA ASP A 7 -1.11 -32.10 -29.32
C ASP A 7 -1.65 -31.05 -30.28
N GLU A 8 -2.90 -31.24 -30.67
CA GLU A 8 -3.56 -30.35 -31.63
C GLU A 8 -3.71 -28.93 -31.10
N LEU A 9 -3.95 -28.78 -29.80
CA LEU A 9 -4.03 -27.48 -29.16
C LEU A 9 -2.69 -26.73 -29.30
N ALA A 10 -1.55 -27.37 -29.03
CA ALA A 10 -0.23 -26.77 -29.21
C ALA A 10 0.03 -26.28 -30.65
N ARG A 11 -0.50 -27.00 -31.66
CA ARG A 11 -0.42 -26.57 -33.06
C ARG A 11 -1.29 -25.35 -33.36
N ILE A 12 -2.52 -25.32 -32.85
CA ILE A 12 -3.42 -24.17 -32.94
C ILE A 12 -2.80 -22.95 -32.26
N ILE A 13 -2.18 -23.16 -31.09
CA ILE A 13 -1.47 -22.13 -30.33
C ILE A 13 -0.19 -21.65 -31.03
N GLY A 14 0.43 -22.50 -31.85
CA GLY A 14 1.70 -22.15 -32.48
C GLY A 14 2.87 -22.16 -31.48
N THR A 15 2.74 -22.89 -30.38
CA THR A 15 3.88 -23.22 -29.50
C THR A 15 3.70 -24.61 -28.89
N PRO A 16 4.76 -25.43 -28.87
CA PRO A 16 4.76 -26.70 -28.15
C PRO A 16 4.95 -26.51 -26.64
N ILE A 17 5.19 -25.28 -26.18
CA ILE A 17 5.48 -24.99 -24.77
C ILE A 17 4.18 -24.78 -24.01
N GLU A 18 3.88 -25.65 -23.06
CA GLU A 18 2.83 -25.42 -22.08
C GLU A 18 3.39 -24.65 -20.88
N SER A 19 2.79 -23.51 -20.56
CA SER A 19 3.13 -22.73 -19.37
C SER A 19 1.87 -22.14 -18.75
N SER A 20 1.93 -21.79 -17.45
CA SER A 20 0.82 -21.14 -16.76
C SER A 20 0.40 -19.85 -17.46
N ARG A 21 1.37 -19.03 -17.91
CA ARG A 21 1.14 -17.79 -18.64
C ARG A 21 0.39 -18.00 -19.95
N ILE A 22 0.80 -18.98 -20.76
CA ILE A 22 0.13 -19.32 -22.03
C ILE A 22 -1.29 -19.81 -21.76
N ASN A 23 -1.48 -20.66 -20.75
CA ASN A 23 -2.80 -21.13 -20.35
C ASN A 23 -3.69 -19.97 -19.88
N SER A 24 -3.18 -19.05 -19.05
CA SER A 24 -3.91 -17.88 -18.59
C SER A 24 -4.33 -16.96 -19.75
N LEU A 25 -3.44 -16.71 -20.71
CA LEU A 25 -3.75 -15.94 -21.91
C LEU A 25 -4.82 -16.63 -22.77
N LEU A 26 -4.73 -17.96 -22.95
CA LEU A 26 -5.71 -18.74 -23.70
C LEU A 26 -7.11 -18.62 -23.08
N TRP A 27 -7.24 -18.85 -21.76
CA TRP A 27 -8.52 -18.70 -21.06
C TRP A 27 -9.06 -17.27 -21.16
N PHE A 28 -8.19 -16.27 -21.06
CA PHE A 28 -8.58 -14.88 -21.21
C PHE A 28 -9.13 -14.59 -22.62
N ALA A 29 -8.47 -15.08 -23.67
CA ALA A 29 -8.91 -14.92 -25.06
C ALA A 29 -10.24 -15.65 -25.34
N LEU A 30 -10.41 -16.86 -24.81
CA LEU A 30 -11.65 -17.63 -24.92
C LEU A 30 -12.83 -16.88 -24.28
N ALA A 31 -12.63 -16.29 -23.10
CA ALA A 31 -13.64 -15.45 -22.44
C ALA A 31 -14.06 -14.21 -23.23
N GLN A 32 -13.21 -13.72 -24.15
CA GLN A 32 -13.57 -12.62 -25.05
C GLN A 32 -14.34 -13.09 -26.29
N SER A 33 -14.29 -14.38 -26.59
CA SER A 33 -14.98 -14.97 -27.74
C SER A 33 -16.34 -15.54 -27.35
N ASP A 34 -16.45 -16.12 -26.15
CA ASP A 34 -17.68 -16.70 -25.64
C ASP A 34 -17.80 -16.51 -24.11
N LYS A 35 -18.97 -16.01 -23.68
CA LYS A 35 -19.25 -15.72 -22.27
C LYS A 35 -19.27 -16.95 -21.39
N GLN A 36 -19.49 -18.16 -21.95
CA GLN A 36 -19.44 -19.39 -21.16
C GLN A 36 -18.09 -19.56 -20.44
N PHE A 37 -17.00 -19.03 -21.02
CA PHE A 37 -15.66 -19.10 -20.44
C PHE A 37 -15.41 -18.11 -19.30
N ILE A 38 -16.27 -17.09 -19.16
CA ILE A 38 -16.21 -16.15 -18.04
C ILE A 38 -16.62 -16.85 -16.74
N ASP A 39 -17.69 -17.64 -16.79
CA ASP A 39 -18.31 -18.26 -15.61
C ASP A 39 -17.68 -19.60 -15.18
N ILE A 40 -16.66 -20.08 -15.89
CA ILE A 40 -15.93 -21.29 -15.52
C ILE A 40 -15.10 -21.04 -14.25
N HIS A 41 -15.35 -21.85 -13.23
CA HIS A 41 -14.67 -21.81 -11.94
C HIS A 41 -13.42 -22.71 -11.86
N SER A 42 -13.18 -23.61 -12.82
CA SER A 42 -12.03 -24.52 -12.81
C SER A 42 -11.49 -24.83 -14.20
N ILE A 43 -10.15 -24.91 -14.31
CA ILE A 43 -9.42 -25.29 -15.53
C ILE A 43 -9.71 -26.75 -15.93
N SER A 44 -10.05 -27.61 -14.96
CA SER A 44 -10.32 -29.04 -15.20
C SER A 44 -11.62 -29.32 -15.97
N THR A 45 -12.44 -28.30 -16.20
CA THR A 45 -13.74 -28.44 -16.89
C THR A 45 -13.57 -28.80 -18.36
N PHE A 46 -12.43 -28.47 -18.97
CA PHE A 46 -12.16 -28.78 -20.38
C PHE A 46 -10.82 -29.48 -20.53
N ASN A 47 -10.80 -30.57 -21.30
CA ASN A 47 -9.54 -31.16 -21.74
C ASN A 47 -8.98 -30.41 -22.96
N ARG A 48 -7.71 -30.66 -23.28
CA ARG A 48 -6.99 -29.93 -24.34
C ARG A 48 -7.58 -30.19 -25.74
N ASP A 49 -8.15 -31.36 -25.99
CA ASP A 49 -8.78 -31.72 -27.26
C ASP A 49 -10.15 -31.04 -27.45
N GLU A 50 -10.91 -30.89 -26.37
CA GLU A 50 -12.15 -30.11 -26.33
C GLU A 50 -11.87 -28.63 -26.60
N LEU A 51 -10.83 -28.06 -25.97
CA LEU A 51 -10.39 -26.69 -26.26
C LEU A 51 -9.96 -26.52 -27.71
N ALA A 52 -9.18 -27.45 -28.25
CA ALA A 52 -8.75 -27.42 -29.66
C ALA A 52 -9.95 -27.47 -30.62
N SER A 53 -10.90 -28.37 -30.37
CA SER A 53 -12.14 -28.50 -31.14
C SER A 53 -12.97 -27.22 -31.08
N PHE A 54 -13.08 -26.62 -29.89
CA PHE A 54 -13.83 -25.39 -29.69
C PHE A 54 -13.23 -24.21 -30.47
N ILE A 55 -11.92 -24.00 -30.39
CA ILE A 55 -11.22 -22.92 -31.09
C ILE A 55 -11.42 -23.06 -32.61
N LYS A 56 -11.35 -24.28 -33.15
CA LYS A 56 -11.62 -24.55 -34.57
C LYS A 56 -13.04 -24.19 -34.97
N ASN A 57 -14.03 -24.50 -34.13
CA ASN A 57 -15.45 -24.25 -34.42
C ASN A 57 -15.82 -22.76 -34.39
N ILE A 58 -15.18 -21.96 -33.55
CA ILE A 58 -15.37 -20.49 -33.55
C ILE A 58 -14.73 -19.83 -34.78
N GLY A 59 -13.82 -20.52 -35.48
CA GLY A 59 -13.16 -20.05 -36.71
C GLY A 59 -12.01 -19.08 -36.42
N ASN A 60 -12.25 -18.03 -35.65
CA ASN A 60 -11.23 -17.12 -35.13
C ASN A 60 -11.60 -16.68 -33.72
N LEU A 61 -10.70 -16.86 -32.75
CA LEU A 61 -10.75 -16.10 -31.51
C LEU A 61 -10.87 -14.61 -31.89
N SER A 62 -11.87 -13.92 -31.34
CA SER A 62 -12.26 -12.58 -31.79
C SER A 62 -11.04 -11.66 -31.94
N GLY A 63 -10.85 -11.11 -33.16
CA GLY A 63 -9.90 -10.02 -33.41
C GLY A 63 -8.61 -10.32 -34.18
N GLY A 64 -8.50 -11.40 -34.96
CA GLY A 64 -7.35 -11.57 -35.89
C GLY A 64 -5.98 -11.51 -35.22
N CYS A 65 -5.91 -11.74 -33.90
CA CYS A 65 -4.66 -11.69 -33.17
C CYS A 65 -3.81 -12.86 -33.62
N GLN A 66 -2.64 -12.58 -34.15
CA GLN A 66 -1.52 -13.52 -34.15
C GLN A 66 -1.08 -13.70 -32.69
N TRP A 67 -1.86 -14.43 -31.89
CA TRP A 67 -1.57 -14.78 -30.50
C TRP A 67 -0.46 -15.83 -30.38
N ALA A 68 0.34 -16.02 -31.45
CA ALA A 68 1.50 -16.88 -31.44
C ALA A 68 2.37 -16.52 -30.23
N PRO A 69 2.55 -17.44 -29.26
CA PRO A 69 3.32 -17.17 -28.04
C PRO A 69 4.76 -16.73 -28.32
N VAL A 70 5.24 -16.96 -29.55
CA VAL A 70 6.51 -16.50 -30.10
C VAL A 70 6.66 -14.96 -30.10
N LYS A 71 5.57 -14.19 -30.01
CA LYS A 71 5.60 -12.71 -29.97
C LYS A 71 5.22 -12.11 -28.60
N LEU A 72 5.25 -12.92 -27.54
CA LEU A 72 5.02 -12.44 -26.17
C LEU A 72 6.27 -11.74 -25.63
N VAL A 73 6.04 -10.72 -24.80
CA VAL A 73 7.13 -10.02 -24.12
C VAL A 73 7.85 -10.99 -23.17
N PRO A 74 9.20 -11.02 -23.13
CA PRO A 74 9.93 -11.89 -22.22
C PRO A 74 9.55 -11.67 -20.75
N ASP A 75 9.56 -12.74 -19.94
CA ASP A 75 9.17 -12.68 -18.51
C ASP A 75 10.01 -11.68 -17.70
N THR A 76 11.24 -11.39 -18.13
CA THR A 76 12.13 -10.41 -17.49
C THR A 76 11.49 -9.02 -17.39
N HIS A 77 10.78 -8.57 -18.43
CA HIS A 77 10.08 -7.28 -18.44
C HIS A 77 8.77 -7.29 -17.65
N LEU A 78 8.29 -8.47 -17.23
CA LEU A 78 7.08 -8.64 -16.41
C LEU A 78 7.40 -8.94 -14.94
N SER A 79 8.68 -9.01 -14.56
CA SER A 79 9.12 -9.37 -13.22
C SER A 79 8.51 -8.49 -12.12
N TRP A 80 8.27 -7.20 -12.42
CA TRP A 80 7.70 -6.19 -11.52
C TRP A 80 6.20 -6.33 -11.21
N ILE A 81 5.47 -7.21 -11.93
CA ILE A 81 4.03 -7.43 -11.71
C ILE A 81 3.85 -8.47 -10.60
N GLU A 82 3.64 -8.04 -9.38
CA GLU A 82 3.48 -8.89 -8.20
C GLU A 82 2.08 -9.49 -8.09
N ASP A 83 1.93 -10.47 -7.19
CA ASP A 83 0.62 -11.02 -6.84
C ASP A 83 -0.08 -10.10 -5.82
N SER A 84 -0.45 -8.91 -6.29
CA SER A 84 -1.08 -7.85 -5.50
C SER A 84 -2.43 -7.48 -6.07
N GLN A 85 -3.47 -7.48 -5.21
CA GLN A 85 -4.81 -7.06 -5.59
C GLN A 85 -4.84 -5.58 -6.01
N ARG A 86 -4.16 -4.71 -5.26
CA ARG A 86 -4.03 -3.28 -5.56
C ARG A 86 -3.37 -3.05 -6.92
N GLN A 87 -2.24 -3.73 -7.18
CA GLN A 87 -1.55 -3.61 -8.47
C GLN A 87 -2.40 -4.16 -9.62
N SER A 88 -3.12 -5.27 -9.39
CA SER A 88 -4.04 -5.84 -10.38
C SER A 88 -5.17 -4.87 -10.76
N HIS A 89 -5.79 -4.22 -9.76
CA HIS A 89 -6.80 -3.19 -9.98
C HIS A 89 -6.23 -1.99 -10.74
N TRP A 90 -5.06 -1.50 -10.31
CA TRP A 90 -4.39 -0.39 -10.96
C TRP A 90 -4.06 -0.69 -12.43
N LEU A 91 -3.47 -1.85 -12.72
CA LEU A 91 -3.16 -2.29 -14.08
C LEU A 91 -4.42 -2.36 -14.95
N THR A 92 -5.48 -3.00 -14.45
CA THR A 92 -6.76 -3.11 -15.16
C THR A 92 -7.32 -1.72 -15.51
N TYR A 93 -7.28 -0.79 -14.55
CA TYR A 93 -7.73 0.57 -14.76
C TYR A 93 -6.90 1.31 -15.82
N GLN A 94 -5.56 1.22 -15.78
CA GLN A 94 -4.68 1.81 -16.79
C GLN A 94 -4.99 1.28 -18.20
N LEU A 95 -5.14 -0.04 -18.33
CA LEU A 95 -5.46 -0.65 -19.63
C LEU A 95 -6.82 -0.17 -20.15
N VAL A 96 -7.85 -0.08 -19.31
CA VAL A 96 -9.18 0.47 -19.70
C VAL A 96 -9.09 1.94 -20.14
N LEU A 97 -8.27 2.75 -19.48
CA LEU A 97 -8.03 4.13 -19.92
C LEU A 97 -7.36 4.18 -21.30
N HIS A 98 -6.36 3.33 -21.54
CA HIS A 98 -5.71 3.21 -22.84
C HIS A 98 -6.68 2.76 -23.94
N ILE A 99 -7.53 1.75 -23.65
CA ILE A 99 -8.61 1.34 -24.56
C ILE A 99 -9.47 2.56 -24.89
N SER A 100 -9.98 3.26 -23.87
CA SER A 100 -10.89 4.39 -24.04
C SER A 100 -10.28 5.53 -24.87
N ALA A 101 -9.02 5.89 -24.60
CA ALA A 101 -8.29 6.89 -25.37
C ALA A 101 -8.06 6.45 -26.84
N SER A 102 -7.84 5.16 -27.08
CA SER A 102 -7.73 4.62 -28.45
C SER A 102 -9.05 4.73 -29.21
N LYS A 103 -10.19 4.49 -28.55
CA LYS A 103 -11.54 4.64 -29.13
C LYS A 103 -11.78 6.05 -29.62
N GLU A 104 -11.45 7.02 -28.78
CA GLU A 104 -11.66 8.43 -29.06
C GLU A 104 -10.82 8.88 -30.27
N LYS A 105 -9.53 8.49 -30.32
CA LYS A 105 -8.65 8.79 -31.45
C LYS A 105 -9.14 8.18 -32.76
N ALA A 106 -9.58 6.92 -32.74
CA ALA A 106 -10.11 6.24 -33.93
C ALA A 106 -11.40 6.93 -34.44
N ALA A 107 -12.31 7.30 -33.52
CA ALA A 107 -13.52 8.04 -33.87
C ALA A 107 -13.20 9.41 -34.50
N GLN A 108 -12.22 10.14 -33.96
CA GLN A 108 -11.77 11.42 -34.51
C GLN A 108 -11.12 11.28 -35.90
N ALA A 109 -10.44 10.16 -36.17
CA ALA A 109 -9.80 9.88 -37.45
C ALA A 109 -10.76 9.32 -38.52
N GLY A 110 -12.07 9.21 -38.24
CA GLY A 110 -13.04 8.60 -39.16
C GLY A 110 -12.78 7.11 -39.41
N MET A 111 -12.05 6.45 -38.50
CA MET A 111 -11.67 5.06 -38.63
C MET A 111 -12.75 4.14 -38.04
N HIS A 112 -13.22 3.18 -38.84
CA HIS A 112 -14.29 2.24 -38.47
C HIS A 112 -13.81 0.94 -37.79
N HIS A 113 -12.51 0.81 -37.46
CA HIS A 113 -12.06 -0.39 -36.75
C HIS A 113 -12.70 -0.43 -35.37
N GLN A 114 -13.37 -1.54 -35.05
CA GLN A 114 -14.01 -1.75 -33.75
C GLN A 114 -12.91 -1.85 -32.68
N PRO A 115 -12.81 -0.86 -31.80
CA PRO A 115 -11.87 -0.95 -30.70
C PRO A 115 -12.34 -2.01 -29.69
N LEU A 116 -11.40 -2.67 -29.01
CA LEU A 116 -11.71 -3.67 -27.99
C LEU A 116 -12.80 -3.17 -27.02
N THR A 117 -13.82 -3.99 -26.81
CA THR A 117 -14.68 -3.85 -25.63
C THR A 117 -13.84 -4.10 -24.38
N ASN A 118 -14.22 -3.54 -23.23
CA ASN A 118 -13.48 -3.81 -22.00
C ASN A 118 -13.53 -5.33 -21.74
N PRO A 119 -12.38 -6.03 -21.79
CA PRO A 119 -12.40 -7.47 -21.74
C PRO A 119 -12.82 -7.95 -20.35
N SER A 120 -13.61 -9.01 -20.32
CA SER A 120 -14.12 -9.62 -19.09
C SER A 120 -13.25 -10.83 -18.74
N PRO A 121 -12.53 -10.81 -17.61
CA PRO A 121 -11.65 -11.92 -17.26
C PRO A 121 -12.43 -13.16 -16.81
N PRO A 122 -11.91 -14.38 -17.06
CA PRO A 122 -12.43 -15.59 -16.44
C PRO A 122 -12.41 -15.52 -14.91
N ARG A 123 -13.48 -15.96 -14.24
CA ARG A 123 -13.60 -15.87 -12.76
C ARG A 123 -12.52 -16.64 -11.99
N HIS A 124 -12.01 -17.73 -12.55
CA HIS A 124 -10.97 -18.55 -11.93
C HIS A 124 -9.56 -17.94 -12.07
N LEU A 125 -9.38 -16.95 -12.96
CA LEU A 125 -8.10 -16.32 -13.19
C LEU A 125 -7.95 -15.13 -12.26
N THR A 126 -6.99 -15.19 -11.34
CA THR A 126 -6.79 -14.17 -10.31
C THR A 126 -5.32 -13.76 -10.19
N GLY A 127 -5.09 -12.64 -9.50
CA GLY A 127 -3.76 -12.23 -9.08
C GLY A 127 -2.80 -11.93 -10.23
N ARG A 128 -1.52 -12.25 -10.04
CA ARG A 128 -0.45 -12.02 -11.03
C ARG A 128 -0.77 -12.63 -12.41
N ASN A 129 -1.32 -13.84 -12.44
CA ASN A 129 -1.64 -14.53 -13.70
C ASN A 129 -2.73 -13.79 -14.48
N LEU A 130 -3.74 -13.25 -13.79
CA LEU A 130 -4.76 -12.40 -14.41
C LEU A 130 -4.13 -11.13 -14.99
N SER A 131 -3.31 -10.41 -14.21
CA SER A 131 -2.67 -9.19 -14.67
C SER A 131 -1.83 -9.39 -15.92
N ILE A 132 -1.02 -10.47 -15.95
CA ILE A 132 -0.19 -10.81 -17.10
C ILE A 132 -1.04 -11.20 -18.31
N ALA A 133 -2.06 -12.04 -18.14
CA ALA A 133 -2.91 -12.46 -19.25
C ALA A 133 -3.67 -11.28 -19.88
N TYR A 134 -4.17 -10.36 -19.07
CA TYR A 134 -4.83 -9.15 -19.54
C TYR A 134 -3.84 -8.29 -20.34
N LEU A 135 -2.64 -8.08 -19.81
CA LEU A 135 -1.59 -7.28 -20.46
C LEU A 135 -1.09 -7.92 -21.77
N ASP A 136 -0.90 -9.24 -21.78
CA ASP A 136 -0.53 -10.00 -22.97
C ASP A 136 -1.63 -9.90 -24.04
N PHE A 137 -2.89 -10.10 -23.66
CA PHE A 137 -4.04 -9.97 -24.56
C PHE A 137 -4.14 -8.56 -25.16
N PHE A 138 -4.06 -7.54 -24.30
CA PHE A 138 -4.08 -6.14 -24.72
C PHE A 138 -2.91 -5.83 -25.67
N SER A 139 -1.69 -6.19 -25.28
CA SER A 139 -0.49 -5.88 -26.05
C SER A 139 -0.46 -6.58 -27.41
N ALA A 140 -1.01 -7.79 -27.51
CA ALA A 140 -1.15 -8.51 -28.77
C ALA A 140 -2.18 -7.88 -29.72
N HIS A 141 -3.16 -7.15 -29.18
CA HIS A 141 -4.17 -6.46 -29.99
C HIS A 141 -3.68 -5.08 -30.47
N TYR A 142 -2.96 -4.34 -29.63
CA TYR A 142 -2.61 -2.94 -29.91
C TYR A 142 -1.22 -2.72 -30.50
N PHE A 143 -0.31 -3.69 -30.40
CA PHE A 143 1.07 -3.53 -30.85
C PHE A 143 1.50 -4.64 -31.81
N SER A 144 2.21 -4.25 -32.87
CA SER A 144 2.61 -5.17 -33.93
C SER A 144 4.01 -5.73 -33.72
N THR A 145 4.88 -4.96 -33.05
CA THR A 145 6.28 -5.31 -32.80
C THR A 145 6.53 -5.68 -31.34
N ILE A 146 7.60 -6.43 -31.07
CA ILE A 146 7.99 -6.76 -29.70
C ILE A 146 8.46 -5.52 -28.94
N ASP A 147 9.16 -4.60 -29.62
CA ASP A 147 9.70 -3.39 -29.02
C ASP A 147 8.61 -2.43 -28.56
N GLU A 148 7.53 -2.25 -29.34
CA GLU A 148 6.36 -1.47 -28.93
C GLU A 148 5.73 -2.03 -27.65
N LYS A 149 5.60 -3.36 -27.56
CA LYS A 149 5.05 -4.03 -26.37
C LYS A 149 5.96 -3.83 -25.16
N ILE A 150 7.27 -3.99 -25.34
CA ILE A 150 8.27 -3.77 -24.27
C ILE A 150 8.20 -2.32 -23.77
N ASN A 151 8.26 -1.34 -24.68
CA ASN A 151 8.19 0.08 -24.34
C ASN A 151 6.90 0.42 -23.57
N PHE A 152 5.77 -0.15 -23.99
CA PHE A 152 4.50 0.04 -23.28
C PHE A 152 4.55 -0.54 -21.86
N ILE A 153 5.05 -1.76 -21.69
CA ILE A 153 5.18 -2.42 -20.39
C ILE A 153 6.13 -1.65 -19.46
N GLU A 154 7.25 -1.14 -19.99
CA GLU A 154 8.19 -0.31 -19.23
C GLU A 154 7.55 1.02 -18.82
N SER A 155 6.71 1.61 -19.68
CA SER A 155 5.95 2.82 -19.33
C SER A 155 4.94 2.56 -18.19
N LEU A 156 4.29 1.38 -18.19
CA LEU A 156 3.42 0.95 -17.09
C LEU A 156 4.23 0.71 -15.81
N GLN A 157 5.40 0.08 -15.90
CA GLN A 157 6.28 -0.13 -14.75
C GLN A 157 6.68 1.20 -14.10
N LEU A 158 7.13 2.17 -14.92
CA LEU A 158 7.50 3.50 -14.43
C LEU A 158 6.29 4.23 -13.82
N SER A 159 5.12 4.09 -14.43
CA SER A 159 3.87 4.67 -13.93
C SER A 159 3.46 4.06 -12.59
N TRP A 160 3.61 2.73 -12.42
CA TRP A 160 3.38 2.05 -11.15
C TRP A 160 4.36 2.49 -10.07
N GLN A 161 5.65 2.62 -10.40
CA GLN A 161 6.66 3.14 -9.47
C GLN A 161 6.34 4.57 -9.04
N ASN A 162 5.87 5.42 -9.96
CA ASN A 162 5.46 6.78 -9.62
C ASN A 162 4.19 6.81 -8.77
N HIS A 163 3.24 5.93 -9.06
CA HIS A 163 2.01 5.76 -8.29
C HIS A 163 2.31 5.43 -6.83
N THR A 164 3.18 4.44 -6.59
CA THR A 164 3.54 3.96 -5.25
C THR A 164 4.53 4.85 -4.50
N LYS A 165 5.25 5.77 -5.17
CA LYS A 165 6.11 6.77 -4.48
C LYS A 165 5.35 7.57 -3.43
N THR A 166 4.05 7.80 -3.65
CA THR A 166 3.20 8.57 -2.72
C THR A 166 2.80 7.79 -1.46
N ASP A 167 2.99 6.47 -1.44
CA ASP A 167 2.66 5.60 -0.30
C ASP A 167 3.48 5.96 0.94
N ARG A 168 4.70 6.50 0.73
CA ARG A 168 5.59 6.97 1.81
C ARG A 168 4.92 7.96 2.75
N TYR A 169 3.98 8.78 2.24
CA TYR A 169 3.25 9.75 3.06
C TYR A 169 2.38 9.08 4.13
N PHE A 170 1.90 7.87 3.86
CA PHE A 170 1.06 7.08 4.75
C PHE A 170 1.86 6.12 5.65
N SER A 171 3.19 6.04 5.49
CA SER A 171 4.05 5.08 6.23
C SER A 171 3.95 5.15 7.76
N TRP A 172 3.51 6.29 8.31
CA TRP A 172 3.29 6.45 9.75
C TRP A 172 2.09 5.66 10.28
N LEU A 173 1.17 5.22 9.41
CA LEU A 173 0.02 4.36 9.73
C LEU A 173 0.41 2.89 9.87
N ASN A 174 1.46 2.44 9.19
CA ASN A 174 1.94 1.06 9.22
C ASN A 174 3.04 0.83 10.28
N ARG A 175 2.88 1.43 11.46
CA ARG A 175 3.81 1.31 12.60
C ARG A 175 3.13 0.58 13.75
N ASN A 176 3.82 0.46 14.89
CA ASN A 176 3.20 0.01 16.14
C ASN A 176 1.85 0.71 16.36
N ASP A 177 0.86 -0.05 16.80
CA ASP A 177 -0.54 0.37 16.95
C ASP A 177 -1.22 0.76 15.60
N ALA A 178 -0.88 0.06 14.52
CA ALA A 178 -1.40 0.32 13.17
C ALA A 178 -2.92 0.46 13.14
N SER A 179 -3.65 -0.44 13.82
CA SER A 179 -5.11 -0.41 13.92
C SER A 179 -5.62 0.90 14.52
N SER A 180 -5.08 1.35 15.65
CA SER A 180 -5.50 2.59 16.31
C SER A 180 -5.14 3.84 15.49
N ARG A 181 -4.02 3.81 14.76
CA ARG A 181 -3.62 4.90 13.87
C ARG A 181 -4.54 5.00 12.66
N ILE A 182 -4.89 3.86 12.07
CA ILE A 182 -5.83 3.73 10.96
C ILE A 182 -7.22 4.22 11.37
N GLU A 183 -7.70 3.77 12.53
CA GLU A 183 -8.97 4.21 13.11
C GLU A 183 -9.00 5.73 13.33
N PHE A 184 -7.97 6.28 14.00
CA PHE A 184 -7.84 7.71 14.18
C PHE A 184 -7.81 8.47 12.84
N PHE A 185 -7.08 7.95 11.85
CA PHE A 185 -6.98 8.60 10.54
C PHE A 185 -8.33 8.65 9.83
N TRP A 186 -9.12 7.57 9.90
CA TRP A 186 -10.48 7.55 9.36
C TRP A 186 -11.41 8.52 10.08
N GLU A 187 -11.41 8.53 11.42
CA GLU A 187 -12.21 9.48 12.20
C GLU A 187 -11.86 10.93 11.84
N TRP A 188 -10.57 11.22 11.74
CA TRP A 188 -10.07 12.53 11.35
C TRP A 188 -10.53 12.90 9.94
N LEU A 189 -10.42 11.97 8.98
CA LEU A 189 -10.80 12.18 7.59
C LEU A 189 -12.30 12.42 7.46
N THR A 190 -13.11 11.60 8.14
CA THR A 190 -14.58 11.72 8.16
C THR A 190 -15.02 13.06 8.73
N LYS A 191 -14.35 13.53 9.79
CA LYS A 191 -14.67 14.81 10.43
C LYS A 191 -14.23 16.02 9.61
N LYS A 192 -13.10 15.94 8.91
CA LYS A 192 -12.53 17.08 8.17
C LYS A 192 -13.00 17.15 6.72
N ASN A 193 -13.33 16.02 6.14
CA ASN A 193 -13.73 15.88 4.75
C ASN A 193 -14.85 14.83 4.63
N PRO A 194 -16.07 15.14 5.08
CA PRO A 194 -17.19 14.21 5.00
C PRO A 194 -17.53 13.83 3.54
N GLU A 195 -17.38 14.76 2.59
CA GLU A 195 -17.68 14.51 1.17
C GLU A 195 -16.87 13.36 0.55
N ILE A 196 -15.60 13.21 0.95
CA ILE A 196 -14.75 12.15 0.39
C ILE A 196 -14.97 10.79 1.09
N THR A 197 -15.57 10.79 2.28
CA THR A 197 -15.84 9.60 3.08
C THR A 197 -17.30 9.16 3.02
N HIS A 198 -18.19 9.99 2.46
CA HIS A 198 -19.62 9.72 2.34
C HIS A 198 -19.88 8.42 1.57
N ASN A 199 -20.68 7.53 2.16
CA ASN A 199 -20.98 6.19 1.65
C ASN A 199 -19.75 5.30 1.37
N ARG A 200 -18.58 5.62 1.94
CA ARG A 200 -17.39 4.78 1.82
C ARG A 200 -17.19 3.95 3.08
N PRO A 201 -16.84 2.66 2.94
CA PRO A 201 -16.55 1.81 4.09
C PRO A 201 -15.25 2.25 4.77
N PHE A 202 -15.17 2.02 6.08
CA PHE A 202 -13.93 2.16 6.85
C PHE A 202 -12.84 1.24 6.29
N PHE A 203 -11.64 1.79 6.04
CA PHE A 203 -10.48 0.98 5.70
C PHE A 203 -9.93 0.29 6.96
N LYS A 204 -9.82 -1.04 6.94
CA LYS A 204 -9.37 -1.87 8.09
C LYS A 204 -7.87 -2.13 8.11
N THR A 205 -7.21 -1.95 6.97
CA THR A 205 -5.81 -2.32 6.75
C THR A 205 -5.05 -1.16 6.14
N TYR A 206 -3.73 -1.19 6.26
CA TYR A 206 -2.86 -0.21 5.60
C TYR A 206 -3.05 -0.22 4.08
N GLU A 207 -3.13 -1.40 3.47
CA GLU A 207 -3.41 -1.55 2.04
C GLU A 207 -4.72 -0.87 1.64
N GLY A 208 -5.79 -1.02 2.44
CA GLY A 208 -7.07 -0.35 2.18
C GLY A 208 -7.00 1.17 2.25
N VAL A 209 -6.08 1.74 3.06
CA VAL A 209 -5.80 3.19 3.03
C VAL A 209 -5.21 3.56 1.67
N LEU A 210 -4.22 2.81 1.21
CA LEU A 210 -3.53 3.11 -0.04
C LEU A 210 -4.50 2.98 -1.23
N GLU A 211 -5.30 1.92 -1.30
CA GLU A 211 -6.35 1.74 -2.31
C GLU A 211 -7.36 2.90 -2.32
N PHE A 212 -7.76 3.42 -1.15
CA PHE A 212 -8.65 4.57 -1.08
C PHE A 212 -8.05 5.81 -1.76
N PHE A 213 -6.76 6.06 -1.52
CA PHE A 213 -6.04 7.20 -2.07
C PHE A 213 -5.48 6.95 -3.48
N ASP A 214 -5.71 5.78 -4.08
CA ASP A 214 -5.38 5.52 -5.48
C ASP A 214 -6.35 6.18 -6.46
N ASN A 215 -7.48 6.69 -5.96
CA ASN A 215 -8.41 7.44 -6.78
C ASN A 215 -7.73 8.68 -7.39
N PRO A 216 -7.84 8.90 -8.71
CA PRO A 216 -7.21 10.03 -9.40
C PRO A 216 -7.68 11.41 -8.92
N ALA A 217 -8.81 11.49 -8.20
CA ALA A 217 -9.25 12.70 -7.52
C ALA A 217 -8.24 13.18 -6.45
N PHE A 218 -7.39 12.30 -5.91
CA PHE A 218 -6.38 12.65 -4.93
C PHE A 218 -5.03 12.93 -5.59
N THR A 219 -4.75 14.21 -5.80
CA THR A 219 -3.42 14.67 -6.23
C THR A 219 -2.36 14.36 -5.19
N GLU A 220 -1.08 14.28 -5.61
CA GLU A 220 0.04 14.06 -4.68
C GLU A 220 0.04 15.07 -3.53
N SER A 221 -0.13 16.36 -3.84
CA SER A 221 -0.18 17.43 -2.84
C SER A 221 -1.34 17.25 -1.86
N ALA A 222 -2.49 16.75 -2.33
CA ALA A 222 -3.62 16.46 -1.45
C ALA A 222 -3.30 15.29 -0.51
N LYS A 223 -2.72 14.20 -1.03
CA LYS A 223 -2.28 13.05 -0.21
C LYS A 223 -1.29 13.49 0.87
N GLU A 224 -0.28 14.28 0.51
CA GLU A 224 0.70 14.80 1.46
C GLU A 224 0.04 15.69 2.54
N LEU A 225 -0.83 16.62 2.12
CA LEU A 225 -1.50 17.54 3.02
C LEU A 225 -2.38 16.82 4.04
N PHE A 226 -3.17 15.84 3.60
CA PHE A 226 -4.02 15.05 4.48
C PHE A 226 -3.19 14.29 5.51
N ASN A 227 -2.15 13.60 5.04
CA ASN A 227 -1.25 12.85 5.92
C ASN A 227 -0.55 13.73 6.95
N LYS A 228 0.03 14.86 6.52
CA LYS A 228 0.77 15.76 7.40
C LYS A 228 -0.12 16.32 8.50
N LYS A 229 -1.35 16.74 8.16
CA LYS A 229 -2.31 17.26 9.14
C LYS A 229 -2.74 16.19 10.14
N ALA A 230 -3.11 15.01 9.66
CA ALA A 230 -3.54 13.93 10.54
C ALA A 230 -2.41 13.45 11.46
N ASN A 231 -1.21 13.22 10.91
CA ASN A 231 -0.05 12.78 11.69
C ASN A 231 0.32 13.80 12.79
N ASN A 232 0.29 15.11 12.48
CA ASN A 232 0.54 16.14 13.47
C ASN A 232 -0.49 16.12 14.62
N MET A 233 -1.77 15.92 14.29
CA MET A 233 -2.83 15.80 15.30
C MET A 233 -2.69 14.52 16.12
N TRP A 234 -2.35 13.40 15.50
CA TRP A 234 -2.04 12.15 16.20
C TRP A 234 -0.87 12.34 17.18
N ALA A 235 0.24 12.90 16.72
CA ALA A 235 1.40 13.18 17.57
C ALA A 235 1.08 14.15 18.72
N GLN A 236 0.15 15.09 18.50
CA GLN A 236 -0.35 15.96 19.58
C GLN A 236 -1.23 15.21 20.58
N LYS A 237 -2.11 14.31 20.10
CA LYS A 237 -2.94 13.44 20.96
C LYS A 237 -2.05 12.57 21.86
N GLN A 238 -1.08 11.87 21.28
CA GLN A 238 -0.13 11.04 22.04
C GLN A 238 0.66 11.86 23.07
N ARG A 239 1.10 13.07 22.72
CA ARG A 239 1.78 13.95 23.67
C ARG A 239 0.89 14.33 24.86
N ARG A 240 -0.38 14.65 24.61
CA ARG A 240 -1.34 15.02 25.67
C ARG A 240 -1.69 13.85 26.58
N GLU A 241 -1.86 12.66 26.01
CA GLU A 241 -2.13 11.44 26.77
C GLU A 241 -0.93 11.08 27.66
N ASN A 242 0.29 11.15 27.11
CA ASN A 242 1.52 10.92 27.87
C ASN A 242 1.78 11.97 28.96
N SER A 243 1.25 13.19 28.82
CA SER A 243 1.41 14.27 29.79
C SER A 243 0.25 14.43 30.78
N LYS A 244 -0.83 13.63 30.67
CA LYS A 244 -2.07 13.84 31.45
C LYS A 244 -1.84 13.84 32.97
N ASN A 245 -0.82 13.13 33.44
CA ASN A 245 -0.41 13.07 34.85
C ASN A 245 0.99 13.66 35.10
N LYS A 246 1.58 14.35 34.12
CA LYS A 246 2.93 14.92 34.20
C LYS A 246 2.85 16.43 34.04
N ARG A 247 3.12 17.17 35.11
CA ARG A 247 3.27 18.63 35.06
C ARG A 247 4.73 18.98 34.98
N GLN A 248 5.12 19.79 34.00
CA GLN A 248 6.47 20.34 33.96
C GLN A 248 6.66 21.32 35.13
N CYS A 249 7.64 21.04 35.98
CA CYS A 249 8.11 21.96 37.02
C CYS A 249 9.48 22.52 36.59
N ASN A 250 9.54 23.84 36.42
CA ASN A 250 10.78 24.53 36.07
C ASN A 250 11.48 24.97 37.36
N PHE A 251 12.76 24.60 37.52
CA PHE A 251 13.58 24.99 38.67
C PHE A 251 14.82 25.73 38.20
N VAL A 252 15.17 26.81 38.90
CA VAL A 252 16.48 27.45 38.74
C VAL A 252 17.41 26.82 39.76
N LEU A 253 18.45 26.13 39.27
CA LEU A 253 19.46 25.49 40.10
C LEU A 253 20.80 26.17 39.85
N ALA A 254 21.60 26.34 40.91
CA ALA A 254 22.98 26.79 40.76
C ALA A 254 23.77 25.81 39.88
N GLU A 255 24.68 26.32 39.07
CA GLU A 255 25.46 25.51 38.11
C GLU A 255 26.19 24.34 38.78
N LYS A 256 26.75 24.56 39.97
CA LYS A 256 27.37 23.51 40.79
C LYS A 256 26.40 22.37 41.15
N THR A 257 25.11 22.67 41.35
CA THR A 257 24.07 21.68 41.65
C THR A 257 23.68 20.91 40.40
N ILE A 258 23.62 21.57 39.23
CA ILE A 258 23.39 20.92 37.94
C ILE A 258 24.50 19.91 37.66
N SER A 259 25.77 20.28 37.85
CA SER A 259 26.88 19.34 37.66
C SER A 259 26.83 18.13 38.60
N LYS A 260 26.32 18.30 39.84
CA LYS A 260 26.09 17.17 40.75
C LYS A 260 24.97 16.26 40.26
N LEU A 261 23.87 16.84 39.78
CA LEU A 261 22.75 16.08 39.21
C LEU A 261 23.19 15.27 37.97
N GLU A 262 24.00 15.86 37.09
CA GLU A 262 24.55 15.17 35.92
C GLU A 262 25.47 14.01 36.31
N LYS A 263 26.33 14.20 37.31
CA LYS A 263 27.17 13.12 37.84
C LYS A 263 26.35 11.98 38.43
N LEU A 264 25.26 12.28 39.14
CA LEU A 264 24.35 11.27 39.68
C LEU A 264 23.62 10.51 38.57
N ALA A 265 23.08 11.22 37.58
CA ALA A 265 22.44 10.64 36.40
C ALA A 265 23.38 9.69 35.66
N ALA A 266 24.60 10.14 35.38
CA ALA A 266 25.63 9.33 34.70
C ALA A 266 26.04 8.10 35.51
N LYS A 267 26.26 8.26 36.83
CA LYS A 267 26.68 7.16 37.71
C LYS A 267 25.64 6.04 37.82
N HIS A 268 24.35 6.39 37.78
CA HIS A 268 23.26 5.44 37.99
C HIS A 268 22.52 5.06 36.70
N HIS A 269 22.96 5.56 35.54
CA HIS A 269 22.29 5.36 34.23
C HIS A 269 20.81 5.75 34.23
N LEU A 270 20.47 6.80 34.98
CA LEU A 270 19.11 7.34 35.07
C LEU A 270 19.06 8.74 34.45
N THR A 271 17.89 9.13 33.98
CA THR A 271 17.63 10.50 33.54
C THR A 271 17.65 11.47 34.73
N ARG A 272 17.94 12.75 34.44
CA ARG A 272 17.90 13.83 35.45
C ARG A 272 16.56 13.89 36.18
N THR A 273 15.46 13.67 35.44
CA THR A 273 14.10 13.66 36.00
C THR A 273 13.89 12.49 36.96
N GLU A 274 14.33 11.28 36.59
CA GLU A 274 14.22 10.10 37.46
C GLU A 274 15.01 10.29 38.77
N ILE A 275 16.21 10.87 38.71
CA ILE A 275 16.99 11.19 39.91
C ILE A 275 16.24 12.20 40.81
N ILE A 276 15.66 13.25 40.22
CA ILE A 276 14.90 14.25 40.99
C ILE A 276 13.66 13.61 41.65
N GLU A 277 12.88 12.84 40.89
CA GLU A 277 11.69 12.16 41.42
C GLU A 277 12.06 11.18 42.55
N LEU A 278 13.14 10.41 42.39
CA LEU A 278 13.61 9.47 43.41
C LEU A 278 14.01 10.20 44.69
N ILE A 279 14.76 11.31 44.59
CA ILE A 279 15.17 12.10 45.76
C ILE A 279 13.96 12.73 46.45
N ILE A 280 13.03 13.31 45.69
CA ILE A 280 11.82 13.93 46.25
C ILE A 280 10.97 12.89 46.96
N ASN A 281 10.74 11.73 46.36
CA ASN A 281 9.93 10.67 46.96
C ASN A 281 10.60 10.08 48.20
N ALA A 282 11.90 9.80 48.14
CA ALA A 282 12.64 9.30 49.29
C ALA A 282 12.63 10.29 50.47
N GLU A 283 12.74 11.58 50.17
CA GLU A 283 12.71 12.62 51.19
C GLU A 283 11.29 12.87 51.73
N ALA A 284 10.25 12.76 50.89
CA ALA A 284 8.85 12.86 51.33
C ALA A 284 8.45 11.68 52.25
N GLU A 285 8.98 10.48 52.00
CA GLU A 285 8.71 9.30 52.84
C GLU A 285 9.48 9.32 54.16
N LYS A 286 10.76 9.69 54.13
CA LYS A 286 11.66 9.51 55.29
C LYS A 286 11.98 10.80 56.04
N GLU A 287 11.76 11.96 55.42
CA GLU A 287 12.09 13.31 55.92
C GLU A 287 13.48 13.44 56.54
N THR A 288 14.45 12.64 56.09
CA THR A 288 15.74 12.50 56.77
C THR A 288 16.58 13.77 56.64
N TYR A 289 16.74 14.28 55.41
CA TYR A 289 17.63 15.41 55.14
C TYR A 289 16.98 16.76 55.49
N ILE A 290 15.66 16.89 55.33
CA ILE A 290 14.88 18.08 55.68
C ILE A 290 14.85 18.24 57.21
N ARG A 291 14.54 17.18 57.98
CA ARG A 291 14.56 17.25 59.45
C ARG A 291 15.93 17.62 59.97
N GLU A 292 16.98 16.95 59.49
CA GLU A 292 18.35 17.25 59.89
C GLU A 292 18.71 18.73 59.63
N ARG A 293 18.33 19.25 58.45
CA ARG A 293 18.56 20.65 58.10
C ARG A 293 17.80 21.61 59.00
N LEU A 294 16.55 21.30 59.36
CA LEU A 294 15.74 22.12 60.27
C LEU A 294 16.32 22.12 61.69
N SER A 295 16.71 20.95 62.22
CA SER A 295 17.34 20.83 63.54
C SER A 295 18.66 21.62 63.62
N ARG A 296 19.52 21.51 62.60
CA ARG A 296 20.75 22.32 62.51
C ARG A 296 20.45 23.82 62.48
N ARG A 297 19.39 24.22 61.79
CA ARG A 297 18.98 25.63 61.72
C ARG A 297 18.46 26.15 63.06
N GLN A 298 17.71 25.35 63.82
CA GLN A 298 17.27 25.71 65.17
C GLN A 298 18.44 25.83 66.14
N LEU A 299 19.41 24.91 66.09
CA LEU A 299 20.62 24.97 66.90
C LEU A 299 21.46 26.23 66.63
N LEU A 300 21.47 26.72 65.39
CA LEU A 300 22.19 27.93 65.00
C LEU A 300 21.45 29.24 65.32
N LEU A 301 20.14 29.20 65.55
CA LEU A 301 19.32 30.39 65.82
C LEU A 301 19.05 30.64 67.31
N GLY A 302 19.37 29.69 68.20
CA GLY A 302 19.12 29.81 69.64
C GLY A 302 17.63 29.69 69.98
N SER A 303 17.29 28.92 71.01
CA SER A 303 15.92 28.91 71.56
C SER A 303 15.53 30.33 71.98
N PRO A 304 14.30 30.80 71.70
CA PRO A 304 13.76 31.92 72.48
C PRO A 304 13.73 31.45 73.94
N GLU A 305 14.37 32.19 74.84
CA GLU A 305 14.21 31.97 76.28
C GLU A 305 12.71 31.99 76.63
N PRO A 306 12.24 31.08 77.49
CA PRO A 306 10.88 31.16 77.98
C PRO A 306 10.77 32.37 78.90
N THR A 307 10.06 33.41 78.45
CA THR A 307 9.55 34.44 79.35
C THR A 307 8.43 33.84 80.18
N GLU A 308 8.72 33.64 81.47
CA GLU A 308 7.70 33.51 82.54
C GLU A 308 6.82 34.77 82.64
#